data_AF-A0AAN9I2B9-F1
#
_entry.id   AF-A0AAN9I2B9-F1
#
_cell.length_a   1.000
_cell.length_b   1.000
_cell.length_c   1.000
_cell.angle_alpha   90.00
_cell.angle_beta   90.00
_cell.angle_gamma   90.00
#
_symmetry.space_group_name_H-M   'P 1'
#
loop_
_entity.id
_entity.type
_entity.pdbx_description
1 polymer ?
#
loop_
_entity_poly.entity_id
_entity_poly.type
_entity_poly.pdbx_seq_one_letter_code
_entity_poly.pdbx_strand_id
1 'polypeptide(L)'
;MLNQVEVPLEVLTDEYWNNVVSYIIEEYHCGRTPNPDVLCNTRIKFGAFVDATNGMGFDYVASGHYANVIHPCGDQMDEPSVLELSPDMVKDQTYFLSHLSQKRRDQEDSALGG
;
A
#
# COMPACT_ATOMS: atom_id res chain seq x y z
N MET A 1 -8.49 0.47 19.65
CA MET A 1 -8.63 -0.81 18.94
C MET A 1 -7.44 -1.71 19.19
N LEU A 2 -6.19 -1.31 18.88
CA LEU A 2 -5.00 -2.17 19.09
C LEU A 2 -4.77 -2.59 20.55
N ASN A 3 -5.02 -1.71 21.53
CA ASN A 3 -4.95 -2.03 22.96
C ASN A 3 -5.97 -3.10 23.41
N GLN A 4 -6.94 -3.47 22.57
CA GLN A 4 -7.94 -4.50 22.86
C GLN A 4 -7.55 -5.87 22.25
N VAL A 5 -6.54 -5.91 21.37
CA VAL A 5 -6.14 -7.11 20.62
C VAL A 5 -4.65 -7.45 20.73
N GLU A 6 -3.90 -6.78 21.60
CA GLU A 6 -2.47 -7.04 21.89
C GLU A 6 -1.55 -7.11 20.64
N VAL A 7 -1.83 -6.27 19.63
CA VAL A 7 -0.97 -6.16 18.45
C VAL A 7 0.01 -4.98 18.61
N PRO A 8 1.32 -5.16 18.36
CA PRO A 8 2.31 -4.09 18.40
C PRO A 8 1.94 -2.91 17.49
N LEU A 9 2.26 -1.70 17.94
CA LEU A 9 2.03 -0.47 17.18
C LEU A 9 3.36 0.20 16.84
N GLU A 10 3.52 0.55 15.59
CA GLU A 10 4.65 1.32 15.08
C GLU A 10 4.16 2.60 14.38
N VAL A 11 4.93 3.69 14.52
CA VAL A 11 4.56 5.02 14.04
C VAL A 11 5.66 5.55 13.11
N LEU A 12 5.30 5.79 11.85
CA LEU A 12 6.23 6.20 10.77
C LEU A 12 6.13 7.69 10.41
N THR A 13 6.04 8.56 11.42
CA THR A 13 5.83 10.01 11.20
C THR A 13 7.00 10.67 10.48
N ASP A 14 8.24 10.28 10.81
CA ASP A 14 9.43 10.86 10.21
C ASP A 14 9.58 10.44 8.75
N GLU A 15 9.31 9.16 8.44
CA GLU A 15 9.29 8.65 7.07
C GLU A 15 8.20 9.34 6.25
N TYR A 16 7.01 9.54 6.81
CA TYR A 16 5.93 10.25 6.13
C TYR A 16 6.31 11.70 5.82
N TRP A 17 6.90 12.41 6.79
CA TRP A 17 7.36 13.78 6.57
C TRP A 17 8.40 13.84 5.44
N ASN A 18 9.47 13.05 5.58
CA ASN A 18 10.62 13.08 4.67
C ASN A 18 10.26 12.61 3.26
N ASN A 19 9.43 11.57 3.14
CA ASN A 19 9.19 10.92 1.85
C ASN A 19 7.90 11.39 1.17
N VAL A 20 6.95 12.00 1.88
CA VAL A 20 5.67 12.46 1.31
C VAL A 20 5.55 13.97 1.41
N VAL A 21 5.60 14.53 2.62
CA VAL A 21 5.32 15.95 2.84
C VAL A 21 6.37 16.85 2.18
N SER A 22 7.65 16.59 2.42
CA SER A 22 8.74 17.38 1.86
C SER A 22 8.69 17.40 0.33
N TYR A 23 8.50 16.22 -0.30
CA TYR A 23 8.34 16.11 -1.74
C TYR A 23 7.17 16.94 -2.27
N ILE A 24 6.01 16.87 -1.61
CA ILE A 24 4.82 17.61 -2.05
C ILE A 24 5.05 19.13 -2.02
N ILE A 25 5.72 19.63 -0.98
CA ILE A 25 6.06 21.05 -0.86
C ILE A 25 6.94 21.49 -2.04
N GLU A 26 7.95 20.70 -2.40
CA GLU A 26 8.83 20.97 -3.55
C GLU A 26 8.07 20.97 -4.89
N GLU A 27 7.15 20.02 -5.08
CA GLU A 27 6.31 19.96 -6.27
C GLU A 27 5.37 21.18 -6.38
N TYR A 28 4.81 21.64 -5.26
CA TYR A 28 4.00 22.85 -5.23
C TYR A 28 4.81 24.10 -5.57
N HIS A 29 6.05 24.21 -5.11
CA HIS A 29 6.94 25.29 -5.54
C HIS A 29 7.21 25.28 -7.05
N CYS A 30 7.11 24.11 -7.68
CA CYS A 30 7.23 23.95 -9.12
C CYS A 30 5.90 24.11 -9.87
N GLY A 31 4.80 24.46 -9.19
CA GLY A 31 3.47 24.60 -9.79
C GLY A 31 2.82 23.28 -10.20
N ARG A 32 3.30 22.14 -9.68
CA ARG A 32 2.70 20.81 -9.90
C ARG A 32 1.72 20.48 -8.78
N THR A 33 0.77 19.59 -9.06
CA THR A 33 -0.23 19.12 -8.08
C THR A 33 -0.04 17.62 -7.86
N PRO A 34 0.89 17.22 -6.97
CA PRO A 34 1.14 15.81 -6.69
C PRO A 34 -0.01 15.20 -5.90
N ASN A 35 -0.15 13.87 -5.97
CA ASN A 35 -1.14 13.13 -5.19
C ASN A 35 -0.49 12.53 -3.92
N PRO A 36 -0.75 13.06 -2.71
CA PRO A 36 -0.18 12.54 -1.46
C PRO A 36 -0.51 11.08 -1.19
N ASP A 37 -1.71 10.62 -1.54
CA ASP A 37 -2.19 9.30 -1.17
C ASP A 37 -1.49 8.21 -2.00
N VAL A 38 -1.29 8.47 -3.29
CA VAL A 38 -0.49 7.59 -4.17
C VAL A 38 0.97 7.50 -3.66
N LEU A 39 1.53 8.62 -3.22
CA LEU A 39 2.89 8.66 -2.65
C LEU A 39 2.97 7.94 -1.30
N CYS A 40 1.99 8.12 -0.43
CA CYS A 40 1.92 7.47 0.87
C CYS A 40 1.82 5.94 0.72
N ASN A 41 0.97 5.46 -0.18
CA ASN A 41 0.85 4.03 -0.45
C ASN A 41 2.18 3.46 -0.95
N THR A 42 2.82 4.10 -1.93
CA THR A 42 4.07 3.59 -2.53
C THR A 42 5.30 3.73 -1.63
N ARG A 43 5.41 4.82 -0.86
CA ARG A 43 6.63 5.15 -0.09
C ARG A 43 6.53 4.75 1.38
N ILE A 44 5.33 4.73 1.96
CA ILE A 44 5.13 4.49 3.39
C ILE A 44 4.50 3.11 3.62
N LYS A 45 3.24 2.91 3.20
CA LYS A 45 2.52 1.66 3.50
C LYS A 45 3.16 0.43 2.87
N PHE A 46 3.52 0.54 1.59
CA PHE A 46 4.19 -0.53 0.85
C PHE A 46 5.68 -0.25 0.63
N GLY A 47 6.20 0.83 1.18
CA GLY A 47 7.62 1.15 1.18
C GLY A 47 8.20 0.89 2.56
N ALA A 48 8.38 1.98 3.32
CA ALA A 48 9.00 1.96 4.64
C ALA A 48 8.44 0.88 5.59
N PHE A 49 7.12 0.68 5.63
CA PHE A 49 6.49 -0.31 6.51
C PHE A 49 6.84 -1.75 6.12
N VAL A 50 6.72 -2.09 4.82
CA VAL A 50 7.13 -3.41 4.32
C VAL A 50 8.62 -3.64 4.54
N ASP A 51 9.45 -2.60 4.34
CA ASP A 51 10.89 -2.73 4.51
C ASP A 51 11.29 -2.89 5.99
N ALA A 52 10.60 -2.22 6.91
CA ALA A 52 10.80 -2.37 8.36
C ALA A 52 10.37 -3.75 8.86
N THR A 53 9.33 -4.33 8.25
CA THR A 53 8.81 -5.67 8.61
C THR A 53 9.51 -6.81 7.87
N ASN A 54 10.32 -6.49 6.87
CA ASN A 54 11.04 -7.49 6.08
C ASN A 54 12.01 -8.28 6.97
N GLY A 55 11.89 -9.61 6.94
CA GLY A 55 12.69 -10.49 7.80
C GLY A 55 12.11 -10.74 9.20
N MET A 56 10.97 -10.14 9.55
CA MET A 56 10.23 -10.46 10.79
C MET A 56 9.32 -11.70 10.66
N GLY A 57 9.28 -12.33 9.48
CA GLY A 57 8.50 -13.55 9.22
C GLY A 57 7.03 -13.30 8.85
N PHE A 58 6.69 -12.09 8.40
CA PHE A 58 5.36 -11.80 7.85
C PHE A 58 5.31 -12.09 6.35
N ASP A 59 4.25 -12.78 5.92
CA ASP A 59 4.04 -13.14 4.51
C ASP A 59 3.34 -12.01 3.72
N TYR A 60 2.42 -11.29 4.36
CA TYR A 60 1.59 -10.25 3.73
C TYR A 60 1.41 -9.03 4.64
N VAL A 61 1.13 -7.90 4.01
CA VAL A 61 0.62 -6.69 4.65
C VAL A 61 -0.88 -6.62 4.38
N ALA A 62 -1.68 -6.66 5.43
CA ALA A 62 -3.12 -6.46 5.31
C ALA A 62 -3.46 -4.97 5.38
N SER A 63 -4.21 -4.47 4.40
CA SER A 63 -4.66 -3.09 4.37
C SER A 63 -6.18 -2.96 4.34
N GLY A 64 -6.69 -1.84 4.85
CA GLY A 64 -8.12 -1.52 4.80
C GLY A 64 -8.56 -0.91 3.46
N HIS A 65 -7.85 -1.17 2.37
CA HIS A 65 -8.24 -0.64 1.06
C HIS A 65 -9.37 -1.45 0.44
N TYR A 66 -10.31 -0.74 -0.19
CA TYR A 66 -11.31 -1.33 -1.07
C TYR A 66 -10.70 -1.54 -2.45
N ALA A 67 -9.99 -2.65 -2.61
CA ALA A 67 -9.35 -3.11 -3.84
C ALA A 67 -9.14 -4.62 -3.74
N ASN A 68 -8.77 -5.28 -4.84
CA ASN A 68 -8.38 -6.69 -4.81
C ASN A 68 -7.01 -6.88 -5.45
N VAL A 69 -6.16 -7.68 -4.81
CA VAL A 69 -4.95 -8.21 -5.44
C VAL A 69 -5.18 -9.69 -5.71
N ILE A 70 -5.18 -10.07 -6.98
CA ILE A 70 -5.30 -11.46 -7.41
C ILE A 70 -3.91 -12.01 -7.63
N HIS A 71 -3.50 -12.92 -6.75
CA HIS A 71 -2.24 -13.64 -6.88
C HIS A 71 -2.39 -14.84 -7.83
N PRO A 72 -1.36 -15.14 -8.64
CA PRO A 72 -1.34 -16.34 -9.48
C PRO A 72 -1.49 -17.63 -8.65
N CYS A 73 -2.21 -18.62 -9.18
CA CYS A 73 -2.34 -19.94 -8.55
C CYS A 73 -2.41 -21.08 -9.58
N GLY A 74 -2.07 -22.30 -9.14
CA GLY A 74 -2.12 -23.49 -10.00
C GLY A 74 -1.21 -23.38 -11.23
N ASP A 75 -1.78 -23.62 -12.41
CA ASP A 75 -1.06 -23.58 -13.70
C ASP A 75 -0.58 -22.17 -14.09
N GLN A 76 -1.00 -21.13 -13.37
CA GLN A 76 -0.64 -19.73 -13.62
C GLN A 76 0.45 -19.19 -12.69
N MET A 77 1.17 -20.05 -11.96
CA MET A 77 2.15 -19.62 -10.93
C MET A 77 3.22 -18.64 -11.44
N ASP A 78 3.52 -18.66 -12.73
CA ASP A 78 4.51 -17.77 -13.38
C ASP A 78 3.93 -16.40 -13.80
N GLU A 79 2.62 -16.19 -13.67
CA GLU A 79 1.94 -14.94 -14.04
C GLU A 79 2.06 -13.88 -12.92
N PRO A 80 2.06 -12.57 -13.24
CA PRO A 80 2.13 -11.53 -12.23
C PRO A 80 0.80 -11.37 -11.46
N SER A 81 0.88 -11.03 -10.17
CA SER A 81 -0.28 -10.58 -9.40
C SER A 81 -0.92 -9.33 -10.01
N VAL A 82 -2.25 -9.33 -10.11
CA VAL A 82 -3.04 -8.27 -10.76
C VAL A 82 -3.82 -7.46 -9.72
N LEU A 83 -3.91 -6.14 -9.92
CA LEU A 83 -4.77 -5.26 -9.14
C LEU A 83 -6.12 -5.11 -9.83
N GLU A 84 -7.20 -5.50 -9.16
CA GLU A 84 -8.58 -5.45 -9.64
C GLU A 84 -9.41 -4.41 -8.89
N LEU A 85 -10.41 -3.88 -9.61
CA LEU A 85 -11.41 -2.97 -9.07
C LEU A 85 -12.19 -3.61 -7.91
N SER A 86 -12.61 -2.79 -6.96
CA SER A 86 -13.50 -3.25 -5.89
C SER A 86 -14.88 -3.57 -6.45
N PRO A 87 -15.60 -4.57 -5.90
CA PRO A 87 -17.02 -4.79 -6.21
C PRO A 87 -17.89 -3.57 -5.91
N ASP A 88 -17.50 -2.76 -4.91
CA ASP A 88 -18.14 -1.48 -4.57
C ASP A 88 -17.42 -0.32 -5.27
N MET A 89 -17.87 0.01 -6.48
CA MET A 89 -17.30 1.09 -7.29
C MET A 89 -17.34 2.47 -6.62
N VAL A 90 -18.20 2.69 -5.61
CA VAL A 90 -18.25 3.97 -4.87
C VAL A 90 -17.09 4.06 -3.90
N LYS A 91 -16.63 2.91 -3.39
CA LYS A 91 -15.53 2.83 -2.41
C LYS A 91 -14.20 2.44 -3.04
N ASP A 92 -14.17 2.10 -4.33
CA ASP A 92 -12.96 1.68 -5.04
C ASP A 92 -11.77 2.60 -4.76
N GLN A 93 -10.67 2.00 -4.30
CA GLN A 93 -9.42 2.67 -3.97
C GLN A 93 -8.24 2.17 -4.82
N THR A 94 -8.49 1.41 -5.88
CA THR A 94 -7.44 0.90 -6.79
C THR A 94 -6.61 2.00 -7.41
N TYR A 95 -7.22 3.17 -7.69
CA TYR A 95 -6.50 4.34 -8.19
C TYR A 95 -5.31 4.71 -7.30
N PHE A 96 -5.48 4.67 -5.98
CA PHE A 96 -4.42 5.00 -5.03
C PHE A 96 -3.33 3.93 -4.92
N LEU A 97 -3.63 2.69 -5.36
CA LEU A 97 -2.70 1.55 -5.40
C LEU A 97 -2.08 1.33 -6.79
N SER A 98 -2.47 2.12 -7.79
CA SER A 98 -2.04 1.98 -9.18
C SER A 98 -0.52 2.01 -9.41
N HIS A 99 0.24 2.64 -8.50
CA HIS A 99 1.69 2.78 -8.58
C HIS A 99 2.48 1.72 -7.81
N LEU A 100 1.81 0.72 -7.23
CA LEU A 100 2.53 -0.39 -6.61
C LEU A 100 3.35 -1.14 -7.67
N SER A 101 4.58 -1.51 -7.32
CA SER A 101 5.38 -2.42 -8.15
C SER A 101 4.87 -3.85 -7.99
N GLN A 102 5.28 -4.74 -8.89
CA GLN A 102 4.91 -6.15 -8.79
C GLN A 102 5.31 -6.76 -7.44
N LYS A 103 6.56 -6.53 -7.04
CA LYS A 103 7.09 -6.95 -5.74
C LYS A 103 6.21 -6.50 -4.57
N ARG A 104 5.68 -5.27 -4.61
CA ARG A 104 4.83 -4.76 -3.53
C ARG A 104 3.41 -5.30 -3.61
N ARG A 105 2.86 -5.50 -4.82
CA ARG A 105 1.57 -6.17 -5.00
C ARG A 105 1.62 -7.59 -4.46
N ASP A 106 2.70 -8.33 -4.69
CA ASP A 106 2.86 -9.70 -4.21
C ASP A 106 2.85 -9.79 -2.66
N GLN A 107 3.01 -8.67 -1.95
CA GLN A 107 3.01 -8.56 -0.49
C GLN A 107 1.73 -7.90 0.06
N GLU A 108 0.81 -7.45 -0.79
CA GLU A 108 -0.42 -6.77 -0.37
C GLU A 108 -1.59 -7.75 -0.27
N ASP A 109 -2.30 -7.71 0.85
CA ASP A 109 -3.56 -8.41 1.07
C ASP A 109 -4.67 -7.40 1.39
N SER A 110 -5.63 -7.24 0.47
CA SER A 110 -6.72 -6.28 0.63
C SER A 110 -7.86 -6.89 1.44
N ALA A 111 -7.88 -6.63 2.74
CA ALA A 111 -8.81 -7.27 3.68
C ALA A 111 -10.31 -6.93 3.47
N LEU A 112 -10.61 -5.90 2.66
CA LEU A 112 -11.99 -5.40 2.43
C LEU A 112 -12.48 -5.57 0.98
N GLY A 113 -11.72 -6.26 0.13
CA GLY A 113 -11.99 -6.36 -1.31
C GLY A 113 -12.98 -7.44 -1.75
N GLY A 114 -13.39 -8.33 -0.85
CA GLY A 114 -14.27 -9.49 -1.14
C GLY A 114 -15.70 -9.17 -1.56
#